data_AF-A0A4P6ET32-F1
#
_entry.id   AF-A0A4P6ET32-F1
#
_cell.length_a   1.000
_cell.length_b   1.000
_cell.length_c   1.000
_cell.angle_alpha   90.00
_cell.angle_beta   90.00
_cell.angle_gamma   90.00
#
_symmetry.space_group_name_H-M   'P 1'
#
loop_
_entity.id
_entity.type
_entity.pdbx_description
1 polymer ?
#
loop_
_entity_poly.entity_id
_entity_poly.type
_entity_poly.pdbx_seq_one_letter_code
_entity_poly.pdbx_strand_id
1 'polypeptide(L)'
;MRVSRAGRRSAATVALAAAVASGLATGLVSGCSPHAAADVARVAASHPSGAAPAPSAAPDRPAPGPSPRPLGAGFLGDTPTPAPESTVSPEPGSWDGVVPAAGYRMVLVTEGDDPATTTLAAAVTRYAAAHEVALTTLTAHGDDEVAARLEHAAADAPDLIVGAGDGVVDVFALLTAQHLDQQFLVLGAQLGEPTDNVTAVVWPGATFRGTGLATDGDRDPATVTAARGAEAIGAGVASVLHGVTGIVLDLR
;
A
#
# COMPACT_ATOMS: atom_id res chain seq x y z
N MET A 1 -49.69 -41.30 -17.57
CA MET A 1 -49.66 -41.73 -16.15
C MET A 1 -49.17 -40.54 -15.33
N ARG A 2 -50.08 -39.92 -14.57
CA ARG A 2 -49.84 -38.79 -13.65
C ARG A 2 -49.05 -39.31 -12.44
N VAL A 3 -48.16 -38.50 -11.86
CA VAL A 3 -48.18 -38.04 -10.45
C VAL A 3 -47.15 -36.91 -10.28
N SER A 4 -47.65 -35.73 -9.90
CA SER A 4 -46.91 -34.58 -9.36
C SER A 4 -46.47 -34.82 -7.91
N ARG A 5 -45.36 -34.20 -7.48
CA ARG A 5 -45.07 -33.68 -6.12
C ARG A 5 -43.86 -32.74 -6.28
N ALA A 6 -43.93 -31.41 -6.23
CA ALA A 6 -44.49 -30.47 -5.25
C ALA A 6 -43.80 -30.52 -3.87
N GLY A 7 -42.99 -29.48 -3.60
CA GLY A 7 -42.83 -28.86 -2.27
C GLY A 7 -41.53 -29.20 -1.52
N ARG A 8 -40.68 -28.20 -1.28
CA ARG A 8 -40.78 -27.29 -0.11
C ARG A 8 -39.70 -26.21 -0.20
N ARG A 9 -40.14 -24.95 -0.18
CA ARG A 9 -39.33 -23.77 0.12
C ARG A 9 -39.29 -23.65 1.65
N SER A 10 -38.09 -23.54 2.23
CA SER A 10 -37.92 -23.10 3.62
C SER A 10 -37.34 -21.70 3.59
N ALA A 11 -38.19 -20.73 3.92
CA ALA A 11 -37.79 -19.39 4.32
C ALA A 11 -37.32 -19.48 5.78
N ALA A 12 -36.14 -18.94 6.08
CA ALA A 12 -35.69 -18.72 7.45
C ALA A 12 -35.59 -17.21 7.69
N THR A 13 -36.29 -16.82 8.74
CA THR A 13 -36.66 -15.49 9.21
C THR A 13 -35.48 -14.65 9.65
N VAL A 14 -35.56 -13.36 9.33
CA VAL A 14 -34.76 -12.23 9.82
C VAL A 14 -34.89 -12.09 11.35
N ALA A 15 -33.78 -11.86 12.04
CA ALA A 15 -33.77 -11.29 13.38
C ALA A 15 -32.80 -10.11 13.43
N LEU A 16 -33.38 -8.91 13.44
CA LEU A 16 -32.76 -7.61 13.68
C LEU A 16 -32.66 -7.42 15.19
N ALA A 17 -31.46 -7.18 15.74
CA ALA A 17 -31.29 -6.74 17.12
C ALA A 17 -30.54 -5.40 17.12
N ALA A 18 -31.30 -4.34 17.36
CA ALA A 18 -30.79 -3.01 17.66
C ALA A 18 -30.50 -2.92 19.16
N ALA A 19 -29.29 -2.47 19.53
CA ALA A 19 -28.96 -2.06 20.88
C ALA A 19 -28.57 -0.58 20.85
N VAL A 20 -29.50 0.26 21.34
CA VAL A 20 -29.30 1.67 21.65
C VAL A 20 -28.84 1.76 23.09
N ALA A 21 -27.67 2.35 23.35
CA ALA A 21 -27.25 2.72 24.70
C ALA A 21 -26.94 4.22 24.74
N SER A 22 -27.88 4.95 25.34
CA SER A 22 -27.81 6.38 25.63
C SER A 22 -26.86 6.65 26.80
N GLY A 23 -25.79 7.41 26.57
CA GLY A 23 -24.93 7.97 27.61
C GLY A 23 -25.23 9.44 27.84
N LEU A 24 -25.97 9.74 28.91
CA LEU A 24 -26.17 11.09 29.45
C LEU A 24 -24.98 11.43 30.36
N ALA A 25 -24.27 12.52 30.07
CA ALA A 25 -23.36 13.17 31.01
C ALA A 25 -23.51 14.69 30.92
N THR A 26 -24.35 15.22 31.81
CA THR A 26 -24.53 16.64 32.08
C THR A 26 -23.50 17.06 33.13
N GLY A 27 -22.68 18.08 32.84
CA GLY A 27 -21.71 18.59 33.80
C GLY A 27 -21.07 19.90 33.37
N LEU A 28 -21.85 20.98 33.33
CA LEU A 28 -21.33 22.35 33.24
C LEU A 28 -21.37 22.96 34.65
N VAL A 29 -20.21 23.08 35.28
CA VAL A 29 -20.03 23.86 36.50
C VAL A 29 -19.37 25.18 36.11
N SER A 30 -20.14 26.25 36.26
CA SER A 30 -19.70 27.64 36.14
C SER A 30 -18.96 28.05 37.42
N GLY A 31 -17.79 28.69 37.29
CA GLY A 31 -16.99 29.12 38.42
C GLY A 31 -16.11 30.32 38.08
N CYS A 32 -16.55 31.51 38.46
CA CYS A 32 -15.79 32.75 38.49
C CYS A 32 -14.48 32.61 39.29
N SER A 33 -13.41 33.25 38.84
CA SER A 33 -12.26 33.57 39.70
C SER A 33 -11.93 35.07 39.63
N PRO A 34 -11.77 35.73 40.79
CA PRO A 34 -11.35 37.13 40.88
C PRO A 34 -9.81 37.29 40.83
N HIS A 35 -9.41 38.51 40.51
CA HIS A 35 -8.08 39.09 40.66
C HIS A 35 -7.38 38.73 41.99
N ALA A 36 -6.11 38.36 41.92
CA ALA A 36 -5.13 38.68 42.95
C ALA A 36 -3.73 38.78 42.31
N ALA A 37 -3.15 39.98 42.44
CA ALA A 37 -1.77 40.27 42.10
C ALA A 37 -0.82 39.55 43.06
N ALA A 38 0.27 39.00 42.52
CA ALA A 38 1.45 38.64 43.30
C ALA A 38 2.69 38.97 42.48
N ASP A 39 3.40 39.98 42.97
CA ASP A 39 4.77 40.35 42.66
C ASP A 39 5.68 39.13 42.84
N VAL A 40 6.41 38.71 41.79
CA VAL A 40 7.54 37.79 41.93
C VAL A 40 8.69 38.27 41.05
N ALA A 41 9.79 38.54 41.76
CA ALA A 41 11.07 39.03 41.30
C ALA A 41 11.63 38.31 40.07
N ARG A 42 12.17 39.11 39.14
CA ARG A 42 13.10 38.68 38.10
C ARG A 42 14.39 38.16 38.75
N VAL A 43 14.60 36.84 38.70
CA VAL A 43 15.93 36.23 38.83
C VAL A 43 16.37 35.82 37.43
N ALA A 44 17.40 36.49 36.91
CA ALA A 44 18.07 36.10 35.68
C ALA A 44 18.99 34.91 35.99
N ALA A 45 18.61 33.71 35.54
CA ALA A 45 19.47 32.53 35.55
C ALA A 45 20.13 32.39 34.17
N SER A 46 21.44 32.61 34.12
CA SER A 46 22.31 32.33 33.00
C SER A 46 22.44 30.81 32.84
N HIS A 47 21.85 30.24 31.79
CA HIS A 47 22.06 28.83 31.44
C HIS A 47 23.37 28.66 30.66
N PRO A 48 24.25 27.71 31.03
CA PRO A 48 25.34 27.30 30.15
C PRO A 48 24.74 26.60 28.93
N SER A 49 25.17 27.04 27.74
CA SER A 49 24.84 26.41 26.46
C SER A 49 25.42 24.99 26.43
N GLY A 50 24.56 23.99 26.67
CA GLY A 50 24.88 22.59 26.45
C GLY A 50 24.92 22.33 24.95
N ALA A 51 26.10 21.94 24.44
CA ALA A 51 26.26 21.49 23.07
C ALA A 51 25.38 20.25 22.85
N ALA A 52 24.41 20.35 21.93
CA ALA A 52 23.65 19.20 21.47
C ALA A 52 24.62 18.24 20.73
N PRO A 53 24.53 16.91 20.97
CA PRO A 53 25.26 15.96 20.14
C PRO A 53 24.81 16.10 18.69
N ALA A 54 25.78 16.13 17.77
CA ALA A 54 25.51 16.18 16.34
C ALA A 54 24.60 15.01 15.91
N PRO A 55 23.71 15.20 14.93
CA PRO A 55 22.90 14.12 14.40
C PRO A 55 23.84 13.01 13.91
N SER A 56 23.61 11.79 14.43
CA SER A 56 24.30 10.59 13.96
C SER A 56 24.12 10.50 12.45
N ALA A 57 25.24 10.41 11.73
CA ALA A 57 25.24 10.24 10.28
C ALA A 57 24.30 9.09 9.90
N ALA A 58 23.39 9.34 8.96
CA ALA A 58 22.63 8.29 8.32
C ALA A 58 23.62 7.23 7.79
N PRO A 59 23.32 5.92 7.92
CA PRO A 59 24.19 4.90 7.35
C PRO A 59 24.41 5.20 5.86
N ASP A 60 25.68 5.15 5.44
CA ASP A 60 26.09 5.37 4.05
C ASP A 60 25.22 4.51 3.13
N ARG A 61 24.37 5.18 2.33
CA ARG A 61 23.63 4.50 1.26
C ARG A 61 24.67 3.94 0.29
N PRO A 62 24.62 2.64 -0.07
CA PRO A 62 25.54 2.07 -1.05
C PRO A 62 25.55 2.92 -2.32
N ALA A 63 26.72 3.06 -2.94
CA ALA A 63 26.84 3.78 -4.20
C ALA A 63 25.85 3.22 -5.24
N PRO A 64 25.24 4.07 -6.10
CA PRO A 64 24.29 3.60 -7.09
C PRO A 64 24.90 2.48 -7.92
N GLY A 65 24.22 1.33 -7.98
CA GLY A 65 24.62 0.21 -8.81
C GLY A 65 24.55 0.55 -10.31
N PRO A 66 24.95 -0.39 -11.18
CA PRO A 66 24.77 -0.21 -12.62
C PRO A 66 23.30 0.07 -12.95
N SER A 67 23.06 0.93 -13.94
CA SER A 67 21.71 1.21 -14.42
C SER A 67 21.01 -0.08 -14.87
N PRO A 68 19.71 -0.25 -14.62
CA PRO A 68 18.96 -1.42 -15.05
C PRO A 68 19.04 -1.58 -16.57
N ARG A 69 18.89 -2.83 -17.04
CA ARG A 69 18.75 -3.09 -18.49
C ARG A 69 17.56 -2.31 -19.05
N PRO A 70 17.61 -1.85 -20.32
CA PRO A 70 16.47 -1.16 -20.92
C PRO A 70 15.21 -2.03 -20.96
N LEU A 71 14.06 -1.40 -20.81
CA LEU A 71 12.76 -2.01 -21.13
C LEU A 71 12.71 -2.40 -22.62
N GLY A 72 12.02 -3.49 -22.91
CA GLY A 72 11.64 -3.86 -24.27
C GLY A 72 10.62 -2.89 -24.86
N ALA A 73 10.62 -2.78 -26.20
CA ALA A 73 9.75 -1.83 -26.91
C ALA A 73 8.24 -2.00 -26.60
N GLY A 74 7.81 -3.22 -26.29
CA GLY A 74 6.41 -3.52 -25.95
C GLY A 74 5.96 -3.06 -24.57
N PHE A 75 6.84 -2.51 -23.71
CA PHE A 75 6.46 -2.15 -22.34
C PHE A 75 5.53 -0.94 -22.30
N LEU A 76 5.87 0.12 -23.04
CA LEU A 76 5.06 1.34 -23.14
C LEU A 76 4.21 1.39 -24.43
N GLY A 77 4.41 0.44 -25.34
CA GLY A 77 3.83 0.46 -26.68
C GLY A 77 4.12 1.77 -27.40
N ASP A 78 3.08 2.38 -27.96
CA ASP A 78 3.18 3.64 -28.71
C ASP A 78 3.19 4.90 -27.81
N THR A 79 3.14 4.75 -26.48
CA THR A 79 3.06 5.88 -25.52
C THR A 79 4.34 6.00 -24.71
N PRO A 80 5.44 6.55 -25.26
CA PRO A 80 6.74 6.58 -24.59
C PRO A 80 6.79 7.46 -23.33
N THR A 81 5.75 8.28 -23.11
CA THR A 81 5.59 9.07 -21.89
C THR A 81 4.13 9.05 -21.50
N PRO A 82 3.70 8.02 -20.74
CA PRO A 82 2.34 7.93 -20.23
C PRO A 82 1.99 9.17 -19.41
N ALA A 83 0.74 9.62 -19.50
CA ALA A 83 0.27 10.66 -18.60
C ALA A 83 0.16 10.10 -17.16
N PRO A 84 0.26 10.94 -16.12
CA PRO A 84 -0.12 10.54 -14.78
C PRO A 84 -1.52 9.91 -14.76
N GLU A 85 -1.72 8.94 -13.87
CA GLU A 85 -2.95 8.17 -13.67
C GLU A 85 -3.38 7.30 -14.87
N SER A 86 -2.60 7.28 -15.95
CA SER A 86 -2.91 6.49 -17.13
C SER A 86 -2.77 4.99 -16.87
N THR A 87 -3.48 4.21 -17.67
CA THR A 87 -3.33 2.74 -17.71
C THR A 87 -2.50 2.36 -18.92
N VAL A 88 -1.44 1.59 -18.68
CA VAL A 88 -0.54 1.04 -19.70
C VAL A 88 -0.69 -0.48 -19.72
N SER A 89 -0.77 -1.07 -20.91
CA SER A 89 -0.85 -2.53 -21.06
C SER A 89 0.45 -3.04 -21.69
N PRO A 90 1.47 -3.41 -20.88
CA PRO A 90 2.74 -3.88 -21.40
C PRO A 90 2.59 -5.25 -22.06
N GLU A 91 3.33 -5.47 -23.15
CA GLU A 91 3.44 -6.79 -23.77
C GLU A 91 4.19 -7.76 -22.84
N PRO A 92 3.72 -9.01 -22.66
CA PRO A 92 4.43 -10.01 -21.86
C PRO A 92 5.89 -10.17 -22.29
N GLY A 93 6.79 -10.19 -21.30
CA GLY A 93 8.24 -10.32 -21.53
C GLY A 93 8.95 -9.02 -21.89
N SER A 94 8.23 -7.90 -22.08
CA SER A 94 8.86 -6.59 -22.34
C SER A 94 9.66 -6.03 -21.14
N TRP A 95 9.50 -6.60 -19.96
CA TRP A 95 10.28 -6.30 -18.76
C TRP A 95 11.35 -7.36 -18.44
N ASP A 96 11.51 -8.38 -19.31
CA ASP A 96 12.40 -9.50 -19.02
C ASP A 96 13.84 -9.04 -18.86
N GLY A 97 14.40 -9.38 -17.70
CA GLY A 97 15.79 -9.11 -17.41
C GLY A 97 16.09 -7.71 -16.88
N VAL A 98 15.06 -6.88 -16.69
CA VAL A 98 15.13 -5.73 -15.79
C VAL A 98 15.18 -6.25 -14.37
N VAL A 99 16.29 -5.97 -13.69
CA VAL A 99 16.54 -6.45 -12.33
C VAL A 99 17.02 -5.29 -11.46
N PRO A 100 16.65 -5.27 -10.17
CA PRO A 100 17.20 -4.30 -9.23
C PRO A 100 18.73 -4.43 -9.11
N ALA A 101 19.38 -3.33 -8.74
CA ALA A 101 20.80 -3.38 -8.38
C ALA A 101 21.01 -4.17 -7.08
N ALA A 102 22.23 -4.67 -6.88
CA ALA A 102 22.60 -5.33 -5.63
C ALA A 102 22.37 -4.40 -4.42
N GLY A 103 21.79 -4.95 -3.36
CA GLY A 103 21.46 -4.18 -2.15
C GLY A 103 20.13 -3.43 -2.20
N TYR A 104 19.31 -3.62 -3.24
CA TYR A 104 17.95 -3.09 -3.30
C TYR A 104 17.13 -3.60 -2.11
N ARG A 105 16.40 -2.70 -1.43
CA ARG A 105 15.60 -2.99 -0.25
C ARG A 105 14.13 -2.84 -0.56
N MET A 106 13.35 -3.88 -0.26
CA MET A 106 11.90 -3.86 -0.38
C MET A 106 11.26 -4.09 0.99
N VAL A 107 10.14 -3.41 1.23
CA VAL A 107 9.24 -3.75 2.34
C VAL A 107 7.91 -4.20 1.74
N LEU A 108 7.43 -5.38 2.12
CA LEU A 108 6.10 -5.88 1.78
C LEU A 108 5.14 -5.62 2.93
N VAL A 109 4.04 -4.93 2.65
CA VAL A 109 2.92 -4.71 3.56
C VAL A 109 1.71 -5.50 3.07
N THR A 110 1.07 -6.23 3.97
CA THR A 110 -0.13 -7.04 3.69
C THR A 110 -1.16 -6.86 4.80
N GLU A 111 -2.43 -7.03 4.46
CA GLU A 111 -3.55 -7.08 5.40
C GLU A 111 -4.13 -8.50 5.39
N GLY A 112 -4.12 -9.17 6.54
CA GLY A 112 -4.63 -10.53 6.68
C GLY A 112 -3.79 -11.62 6.00
N ASP A 113 -4.38 -12.81 5.91
CA ASP A 113 -3.77 -14.05 5.43
C ASP A 113 -4.69 -14.83 4.47
N ASP A 114 -5.60 -14.13 3.78
CA ASP A 114 -6.48 -14.78 2.80
C ASP A 114 -5.65 -15.39 1.64
N PRO A 115 -6.21 -16.38 0.91
CA PRO A 115 -5.46 -17.10 -0.11
C PRO A 115 -4.89 -16.23 -1.24
N ALA A 116 -5.58 -15.15 -1.63
CA ALA A 116 -5.12 -14.25 -2.68
C ALA A 116 -3.94 -13.41 -2.18
N THR A 117 -4.08 -12.78 -1.00
CA THR A 117 -2.99 -12.02 -0.37
C THR A 117 -1.76 -12.88 -0.11
N THR A 118 -1.96 -14.11 0.41
CA THR A 118 -0.87 -15.08 0.62
C THR A 118 -0.16 -15.44 -0.69
N THR A 119 -0.91 -15.57 -1.79
CA THR A 119 -0.34 -15.88 -3.11
C THR A 119 0.53 -14.73 -3.63
N LEU A 120 0.08 -13.48 -3.46
CA LEU A 120 0.85 -12.30 -3.86
C LEU A 120 2.08 -12.10 -2.98
N ALA A 121 1.92 -12.23 -1.66
CA ALA A 121 3.04 -12.18 -0.72
C ALA A 121 4.12 -13.21 -1.09
N ALA A 122 3.72 -14.44 -1.38
CA ALA A 122 4.63 -15.49 -1.82
C ALA A 122 5.32 -15.16 -3.16
N ALA A 123 4.65 -14.48 -4.09
CA ALA A 123 5.26 -14.03 -5.34
C ALA A 123 6.35 -12.97 -5.07
N VAL A 124 6.08 -12.00 -4.20
CA VAL A 124 7.06 -10.97 -3.80
C VAL A 124 8.26 -11.60 -3.08
N THR A 125 8.02 -12.53 -2.14
CA THR A 125 9.10 -13.26 -1.47
C THR A 125 9.97 -14.05 -2.44
N ARG A 126 9.36 -14.74 -3.41
CA ARG A 126 10.12 -15.49 -4.43
C ARG A 126 10.92 -14.55 -5.34
N TYR A 127 10.33 -13.43 -5.74
CA TYR A 127 11.02 -12.41 -6.53
C TYR A 127 12.24 -11.88 -5.79
N ALA A 128 12.05 -11.48 -4.53
CA ALA A 128 13.14 -10.96 -3.72
C ALA A 128 14.29 -11.97 -3.56
N ALA A 129 13.96 -13.24 -3.31
CA ALA A 129 14.96 -14.30 -3.20
C ALA A 129 15.71 -14.55 -4.53
N ALA A 130 15.01 -14.52 -5.66
CA ALA A 130 15.61 -14.74 -6.99
C ALA A 130 16.54 -13.61 -7.43
N HIS A 131 16.33 -12.40 -6.90
CA HIS A 131 17.07 -11.19 -7.28
C HIS A 131 17.93 -10.60 -6.16
N GLU A 132 18.14 -11.35 -5.06
CA GLU A 132 18.94 -10.94 -3.90
C GLU A 132 18.52 -9.58 -3.30
N VAL A 133 17.21 -9.30 -3.36
CA VAL A 133 16.61 -8.12 -2.73
C VAL A 133 16.47 -8.37 -1.23
N ALA A 134 16.89 -7.39 -0.43
CA ALA A 134 16.65 -7.41 1.00
C ALA A 134 15.16 -7.12 1.28
N LEU A 135 14.39 -8.15 1.60
CA LEU A 135 12.96 -8.05 1.85
C LEU A 135 12.64 -8.07 3.36
N THR A 136 11.90 -7.06 3.81
CA THR A 136 11.20 -7.07 5.10
C THR A 136 9.71 -7.27 4.86
N THR A 137 9.04 -8.13 5.64
CA THR A 137 7.59 -8.38 5.52
C THR A 137 6.87 -7.92 6.78
N LEU A 138 5.84 -7.10 6.60
CA LEU A 138 5.00 -6.54 7.64
C LEU A 138 3.53 -6.93 7.38
N THR A 139 3.02 -7.87 8.16
CA THR A 139 1.60 -8.25 8.14
C THR A 139 0.82 -7.45 9.17
N ALA A 140 -0.35 -6.97 8.77
CA ALA A 140 -1.29 -6.21 9.56
C ALA A 140 -2.67 -6.88 9.60
N HIS A 141 -3.48 -6.53 10.58
CA HIS A 141 -4.89 -6.94 10.68
C HIS A 141 -5.78 -5.71 10.82
N GLY A 142 -6.42 -5.30 9.71
CA GLY A 142 -7.23 -4.09 9.62
C GLY A 142 -6.46 -2.78 9.43
N ASP A 143 -7.21 -1.73 9.09
CA ASP A 143 -6.69 -0.44 8.59
C ASP A 143 -5.70 0.25 9.55
N ASP A 144 -5.99 0.26 10.85
CA ASP A 144 -5.13 0.91 11.86
C ASP A 144 -3.73 0.27 11.89
N GLU A 145 -3.66 -1.05 11.78
CA GLU A 145 -2.38 -1.75 11.72
C GLU A 145 -1.69 -1.55 10.37
N VAL A 146 -2.43 -1.55 9.25
CA VAL A 146 -1.86 -1.26 7.93
C VAL A 146 -1.22 0.12 7.94
N ALA A 147 -1.89 1.13 8.50
CA ALA A 147 -1.37 2.49 8.62
C ALA A 147 -0.08 2.51 9.45
N ALA A 148 -0.06 1.84 10.61
CA ALA A 148 1.13 1.75 11.45
C ALA A 148 2.30 1.04 10.74
N ARG A 149 2.04 -0.02 9.96
CA ARG A 149 3.07 -0.72 9.19
C ARG A 149 3.60 0.11 8.04
N LEU A 150 2.74 0.86 7.35
CA LEU A 150 3.13 1.73 6.26
C LEU A 150 4.03 2.87 6.75
N GLU A 151 3.66 3.52 7.85
CA GLU A 151 4.46 4.56 8.50
C GLU A 151 5.82 4.03 8.96
N HIS A 152 5.84 2.83 9.58
CA HIS A 152 7.09 2.18 9.97
C HIS A 152 7.98 1.88 8.74
N ALA A 153 7.39 1.35 7.67
CA ALA A 153 8.11 1.07 6.43
C ALA A 153 8.67 2.35 5.79
N ALA A 154 7.89 3.43 5.74
CA ALA A 154 8.31 4.70 5.18
C ALA A 154 9.45 5.34 5.98
N ALA A 155 9.43 5.20 7.32
CA ALA A 155 10.50 5.68 8.19
C ALA A 155 11.86 4.99 7.94
N ASP A 156 11.85 3.72 7.55
CA ASP A 156 13.06 2.95 7.20
C ASP A 156 13.61 3.29 5.79
N ALA A 157 12.84 4.08 5.03
CA ALA A 157 13.13 4.56 3.68
C ALA A 157 13.73 3.47 2.76
N PRO A 158 13.03 2.35 2.53
CA PRO A 158 13.43 1.33 1.57
C PRO A 158 13.36 1.87 0.14
N ASP A 159 13.97 1.17 -0.81
CA ASP A 159 13.90 1.59 -2.22
C ASP A 159 12.48 1.42 -2.79
N LEU A 160 11.70 0.49 -2.25
CA LEU A 160 10.30 0.26 -2.64
C LEU A 160 9.47 -0.33 -1.49
N ILE A 161 8.27 0.21 -1.28
CA ILE A 161 7.23 -0.40 -0.44
C ILE A 161 6.19 -1.05 -1.34
N VAL A 162 5.93 -2.34 -1.13
CA VAL A 162 4.94 -3.11 -1.87
C VAL A 162 3.71 -3.34 -1.00
N GLY A 163 2.54 -2.87 -1.42
CA GLY A 163 1.25 -3.30 -0.89
C GLY A 163 0.69 -4.44 -1.73
N ALA A 164 0.30 -5.55 -1.11
CA ALA A 164 -0.26 -6.69 -1.84
C ALA A 164 -1.70 -6.99 -1.41
N GLY A 165 -2.59 -7.08 -2.40
CA GLY A 165 -4.01 -7.33 -2.19
C GLY A 165 -4.84 -6.05 -2.02
N ASP A 166 -6.12 -6.24 -1.82
CA ASP A 166 -7.12 -5.19 -1.68
C ASP A 166 -7.13 -4.55 -0.28
N GLY A 167 -6.83 -5.34 0.75
CA GLY A 167 -6.93 -4.90 2.15
C GLY A 167 -5.98 -3.76 2.54
N VAL A 168 -5.01 -3.43 1.69
CA VAL A 168 -4.10 -2.29 1.91
C VAL A 168 -4.54 -1.02 1.19
N VAL A 169 -5.49 -1.10 0.26
CA VAL A 169 -5.74 -0.02 -0.73
C VAL A 169 -6.30 1.25 -0.10
N ASP A 170 -7.28 1.13 0.80
CA ASP A 170 -7.91 2.31 1.40
C ASP A 170 -6.91 3.14 2.22
N VAL A 171 -6.05 2.46 2.96
CA VAL A 171 -4.98 3.11 3.73
C VAL A 171 -3.88 3.67 2.81
N PHE A 172 -3.47 2.91 1.79
CA PHE A 172 -2.46 3.39 0.84
C PHE A 172 -2.96 4.64 0.11
N ALA A 173 -4.22 4.66 -0.33
CA ALA A 173 -4.82 5.83 -0.99
C ALA A 173 -4.77 7.10 -0.13
N LEU A 174 -4.80 6.96 1.20
CA LEU A 174 -4.72 8.09 2.13
C LEU A 174 -3.28 8.52 2.45
N LEU A 175 -2.36 7.56 2.58
CA LEU A 175 -1.05 7.80 3.18
C LEU A 175 0.08 7.95 2.17
N THR A 176 0.01 7.35 0.98
CA THR A 176 1.12 7.42 0.01
C THR A 176 1.41 8.84 -0.46
N ALA A 177 0.38 9.69 -0.53
CA ALA A 177 0.49 11.12 -0.85
C ALA A 177 1.25 11.93 0.22
N GLN A 178 1.40 11.40 1.44
CA GLN A 178 2.15 12.03 2.53
C GLN A 178 3.65 11.67 2.47
N HIS A 179 4.02 10.69 1.64
CA HIS A 179 5.39 10.20 1.47
C HIS A 179 5.83 10.27 0.00
N LEU A 180 5.76 11.45 -0.61
CA LEU A 180 6.06 11.64 -2.04
C LEU A 180 7.49 11.25 -2.45
N ASP A 181 8.44 11.25 -1.51
CA ASP A 181 9.82 10.82 -1.75
C ASP A 181 10.00 9.29 -1.72
N GLN A 182 8.98 8.54 -1.28
CA GLN A 182 8.99 7.09 -1.17
C GLN A 182 8.25 6.46 -2.36
N GLN A 183 8.86 5.46 -2.98
CA GLN A 183 8.21 4.68 -4.05
C GLN A 183 7.31 3.60 -3.49
N PHE A 184 6.14 3.44 -4.10
CA PHE A 184 5.13 2.43 -3.76
C PHE A 184 4.73 1.62 -4.97
N LEU A 185 4.51 0.32 -4.74
CA LEU A 185 3.95 -0.61 -5.71
C LEU A 185 2.73 -1.31 -5.11
N VAL A 186 1.59 -1.27 -5.77
CA VAL A 186 0.38 -2.01 -5.36
C VAL A 186 0.14 -3.17 -6.32
N LEU A 187 -0.03 -4.38 -5.78
CA LEU A 187 -0.22 -5.59 -6.56
C LEU A 187 -1.62 -6.16 -6.38
N GLY A 188 -2.29 -6.47 -7.50
CA GLY A 188 -3.61 -7.11 -7.51
C GLY A 188 -4.74 -6.18 -7.08
N ALA A 189 -4.46 -4.88 -7.05
CA ALA A 189 -5.40 -3.80 -6.80
C ALA A 189 -4.74 -2.48 -7.24
N GLN A 190 -5.47 -1.38 -7.15
CA GLN A 190 -4.96 -0.06 -7.52
C GLN A 190 -5.59 1.05 -6.67
N LEU A 191 -4.96 2.21 -6.67
CA LEU A 191 -5.57 3.42 -6.14
C LEU A 191 -6.55 3.99 -7.18
N GLY A 192 -7.57 4.70 -6.72
CA GLY A 192 -8.48 5.45 -7.59
C GLY A 192 -7.75 6.55 -8.37
N GLU A 193 -6.86 7.27 -7.67
CA GLU A 193 -6.06 8.40 -8.19
C GLU A 193 -4.62 8.23 -7.67
N PRO A 194 -3.79 7.38 -8.31
CA PRO A 194 -2.41 7.18 -7.86
C PRO A 194 -1.58 8.45 -8.05
N THR A 195 -0.87 8.86 -7.00
CA THR A 195 0.16 9.90 -7.08
C THR A 195 1.38 9.42 -7.87
N ASP A 196 2.23 10.34 -8.33
CA ASP A 196 3.42 10.04 -9.16
C ASP A 196 4.35 8.97 -8.56
N ASN A 197 4.38 8.80 -7.25
CA ASN A 197 5.21 7.82 -6.54
C ASN A 197 4.53 6.44 -6.34
N VAL A 198 3.32 6.24 -6.86
CA VAL A 198 2.58 4.97 -6.77
C VAL A 198 2.46 4.35 -8.14
N THR A 199 2.91 3.11 -8.28
CA THR A 199 2.60 2.26 -9.44
C THR A 199 1.65 1.16 -8.99
N ALA A 200 0.61 0.88 -9.76
CA ALA A 200 -0.27 -0.25 -9.50
C ALA A 200 -0.15 -1.29 -10.63
N VAL A 201 -0.32 -2.57 -10.30
CA VAL A 201 -0.35 -3.65 -11.29
C VAL A 201 -1.60 -4.49 -11.08
N VAL A 202 -2.44 -4.51 -12.10
CA VAL A 202 -3.75 -5.14 -12.10
C VAL A 202 -3.88 -6.10 -13.29
N TRP A 203 -4.88 -6.95 -13.22
CA TRP A 203 -5.30 -7.85 -14.31
C TRP A 203 -6.79 -8.13 -14.14
N PRO A 204 -7.48 -8.71 -15.14
CA PRO A 204 -8.88 -9.08 -15.01
C PRO A 204 -9.14 -9.96 -13.78
N GLY A 205 -10.00 -9.49 -12.87
CA GLY A 205 -10.32 -10.14 -11.58
C GLY A 205 -9.52 -9.64 -10.38
N ALA A 206 -8.54 -8.73 -10.58
CA ALA A 206 -7.73 -8.11 -9.54
C ALA A 206 -7.60 -6.59 -9.78
N THR A 207 -8.75 -5.91 -9.83
CA THR A 207 -8.86 -4.48 -10.19
C THR A 207 -9.45 -3.61 -9.07
N PHE A 208 -9.49 -4.12 -7.83
CA PHE A 208 -10.06 -3.41 -6.68
C PHE A 208 -9.45 -2.01 -6.53
N ARG A 209 -10.30 -1.01 -6.25
CA ARG A 209 -9.93 0.42 -6.22
C ARG A 209 -10.12 1.11 -4.87
N GLY A 210 -10.51 0.36 -3.85
CA GLY A 210 -10.91 0.89 -2.55
C GLY A 210 -12.41 0.75 -2.28
N THR A 211 -12.75 0.82 -1.00
CA THR A 211 -14.12 0.72 -0.51
C THR A 211 -14.96 1.87 -1.07
N GLY A 212 -16.13 1.53 -1.63
CA GLY A 212 -17.04 2.51 -2.24
C GLY A 212 -16.72 2.89 -3.69
N LEU A 213 -15.60 2.43 -4.25
CA LEU A 213 -15.24 2.58 -5.67
C LEU A 213 -15.32 1.26 -6.45
N ALA A 214 -15.32 0.12 -5.76
CA ALA A 214 -15.46 -1.18 -6.39
C ALA A 214 -16.87 -1.37 -6.98
N THR A 215 -16.95 -1.90 -8.21
CA THR A 215 -18.22 -2.34 -8.79
C THR A 215 -18.40 -3.85 -8.60
N ASP A 216 -19.66 -4.30 -8.49
CA ASP A 216 -19.96 -5.74 -8.39
C ASP A 216 -19.42 -6.48 -9.63
N GLY A 217 -18.44 -7.36 -9.43
CA GLY A 217 -17.83 -8.18 -10.48
C GLY A 217 -16.37 -7.86 -10.82
N ASP A 218 -15.79 -6.80 -10.23
CA ASP A 218 -14.37 -6.41 -10.45
C ASP A 218 -13.36 -7.36 -9.78
N ARG A 219 -13.84 -8.22 -8.87
CA ARG A 219 -13.00 -9.10 -8.08
C ARG A 219 -13.33 -10.56 -8.31
N ASP A 220 -12.33 -11.31 -8.73
CA ASP A 220 -12.32 -12.77 -8.76
C ASP A 220 -11.00 -13.28 -8.15
N PRO A 221 -11.00 -13.63 -6.85
CA PRO A 221 -9.81 -14.14 -6.17
C PRO A 221 -9.20 -15.38 -6.84
N ALA A 222 -9.97 -16.15 -7.63
CA ALA A 222 -9.45 -17.31 -8.35
C ALA A 222 -8.47 -16.93 -9.48
N THR A 223 -8.50 -15.68 -9.94
CA THR A 223 -7.54 -15.15 -10.92
C THR A 223 -6.17 -14.84 -10.31
N VAL A 224 -6.11 -14.72 -8.97
CA VAL A 224 -4.86 -14.47 -8.25
C VAL A 224 -4.09 -15.77 -8.13
N THR A 225 -3.16 -15.97 -9.06
CA THR A 225 -2.32 -17.17 -9.15
C THR A 225 -0.85 -16.83 -8.94
N ALA A 226 -0.05 -17.85 -8.64
CA ALA A 226 1.40 -17.68 -8.49
C ALA A 226 2.06 -17.14 -9.78
N ALA A 227 1.58 -17.55 -10.96
CA ALA A 227 2.07 -17.08 -12.25
C ALA A 227 1.75 -15.59 -12.45
N ARG A 228 0.50 -15.19 -12.22
CA ARG A 228 0.10 -13.77 -12.30
C ARG A 228 0.83 -12.90 -11.28
N GLY A 229 1.00 -13.38 -10.05
CA GLY A 229 1.78 -12.67 -9.04
C GLY A 229 3.23 -12.45 -9.46
N ALA A 230 3.86 -13.43 -10.11
CA ALA A 230 5.23 -13.32 -10.61
C ALA A 230 5.36 -12.33 -11.78
N GLU A 231 4.42 -12.34 -12.72
CA GLU A 231 4.34 -11.34 -13.79
C GLU A 231 4.14 -9.93 -13.20
N ALA A 232 3.22 -9.80 -12.24
CA ALA A 232 2.85 -8.52 -11.65
C ALA A 232 4.02 -7.86 -10.91
N ILE A 233 4.73 -8.60 -10.05
CA ILE A 233 5.90 -8.05 -9.36
C ILE A 233 7.03 -7.70 -10.34
N GLY A 234 7.26 -8.54 -11.36
CA GLY A 234 8.29 -8.29 -12.37
C GLY A 234 8.03 -7.02 -13.18
N ALA A 235 6.82 -6.86 -13.72
CA ALA A 235 6.43 -5.69 -14.48
C ALA A 235 6.42 -4.42 -13.61
N GLY A 236 5.87 -4.51 -12.39
CA GLY A 236 5.78 -3.39 -11.46
C GLY A 236 7.16 -2.86 -11.03
N VAL A 237 8.07 -3.75 -10.62
CA VAL A 237 9.44 -3.36 -10.25
C VAL A 237 10.18 -2.77 -11.45
N ALA A 238 10.01 -3.35 -12.65
CA ALA A 238 10.61 -2.78 -13.86
C ALA A 238 10.10 -1.35 -14.13
N SER A 239 8.81 -1.09 -13.97
CA SER A 239 8.23 0.26 -14.08
C SER A 239 8.91 1.26 -13.13
N VAL A 240 9.00 0.89 -11.84
CA VAL A 240 9.62 1.73 -10.80
C VAL A 240 11.10 2.00 -11.08
N LEU A 241 11.86 0.97 -11.47
CA LEU A 241 13.29 1.10 -11.77
C LEU A 241 13.56 2.01 -12.98
N HIS A 242 12.59 2.17 -13.88
CA HIS A 242 12.68 3.06 -15.03
C HIS A 242 11.99 4.42 -14.83
N GLY A 243 11.48 4.69 -13.62
CA GLY A 243 10.78 5.94 -13.31
C GLY A 243 9.46 6.10 -14.08
N VAL A 244 8.91 5.00 -14.58
CA VAL A 244 7.57 4.97 -15.17
C VAL A 244 6.60 4.69 -14.03
N THR A 245 6.24 5.73 -13.29
CA THR A 245 5.44 5.65 -12.05
C THR A 245 4.23 6.58 -12.13
N GLY A 246 3.34 6.54 -11.15
CA GLY A 246 2.07 7.27 -11.20
C GLY A 246 1.07 6.67 -12.18
N ILE A 247 1.23 5.40 -12.54
CA ILE A 247 0.42 4.72 -13.56
C ILE A 247 -0.10 3.38 -13.06
N VAL A 248 -1.06 2.84 -13.80
CA VAL A 248 -1.56 1.47 -13.64
C VAL A 248 -1.05 0.61 -14.78
N LEU A 249 -0.40 -0.51 -14.46
CA LEU A 249 -0.09 -1.57 -15.43
C LEU A 249 -1.26 -2.57 -15.47
N ASP A 250 -1.90 -2.69 -16.62
CA ASP A 250 -2.97 -3.68 -16.88
C ASP A 250 -2.40 -4.88 -17.64
N LEU A 251 -2.16 -5.98 -16.92
CA LEU A 251 -1.66 -7.23 -17.48
C LEU A 251 -2.81 -8.07 -18.04
N ARG A 252 -2.71 -8.41 -19.33
CA ARG A 252 -3.71 -9.21 -20.06
C ARG A 252 -3.43 -10.72 -19.95
#